data_AF-A0A8T5RJD1-F1
#
_entry.id   AF-A0A8T5RJD1-F1
#
_cell.length_a   1.000
_cell.length_b   1.000
_cell.length_c   1.000
_cell.angle_alpha   90.00
_cell.angle_beta   90.00
_cell.angle_gamma   90.00
#
_symmetry.space_group_name_H-M   'P 1'
#
loop_
_entity.id
_entity.type
_entity.pdbx_description
1 polymer ?
#
loop_
_entity_poly.entity_id
_entity_poly.type
_entity_poly.pdbx_seq_one_letter_code
_entity_poly.pdbx_strand_id
1 'polypeptide(L)'
;MLEEKNIIQEIDDTIKGIDNIKNSLETAKQAFVKLENDKEELSNETVFLEREKQQLENEKIKLEQEKLSLEKEKANLEQATKQLEIEKQERDQKIGDLTTEQMKLLDEYQSLKGELKQLSKLVEDQEEAEFNFERIKALLSITKLLIKEIWQGQPHYRILLNLHGGKEKMSRDDIKNSTGISGAMVLRAIHELANIDVVEYDEDKGLVKLKKRLFAKKALSEEK
;
A
#
# COMPACT_ATOMS: atom_id res chain seq x y z
N MET A 1 130.82 47.48 42.33
CA MET A 1 130.74 46.29 41.45
C MET A 1 129.74 45.23 41.92
N LEU A 2 129.59 44.89 43.21
CA LEU A 2 128.53 43.96 43.66
C LEU A 2 127.14 44.63 43.80
N GLU A 3 127.07 45.86 44.31
CA GLU A 3 125.78 46.57 44.50
C GLU A 3 125.11 46.96 43.18
N GLU A 4 125.86 47.44 42.18
CA GLU A 4 125.33 47.75 40.84
C GLU A 4 124.77 46.51 40.12
N LYS A 5 125.37 45.33 40.35
CA LYS A 5 124.85 44.06 39.79
C LYS A 5 123.52 43.65 40.43
N ASN A 6 123.35 43.87 41.74
CA ASN A 6 122.08 43.59 42.42
C ASN A 6 120.97 44.54 41.95
N ILE A 7 121.26 45.83 41.75
CA ILE A 7 120.28 46.80 41.25
C ILE A 7 119.85 46.47 39.81
N ILE A 8 120.80 46.09 38.94
CA ILE A 8 120.48 45.66 37.57
C ILE A 8 119.62 44.39 37.58
N GLN A 9 119.91 43.45 38.49
CA GLN A 9 119.14 42.21 38.62
C GLN A 9 117.71 42.47 39.12
N GLU A 10 117.52 43.37 40.09
CA GLU A 10 116.19 43.80 40.54
C GLU A 10 115.39 44.51 39.44
N ILE A 11 116.06 45.31 38.59
CA ILE A 11 115.44 45.95 37.42
C ILE A 11 115.01 44.89 36.39
N ASP A 12 115.87 43.91 36.08
CA ASP A 12 115.53 42.82 35.15
C ASP A 12 114.38 41.94 35.67
N ASP A 13 114.35 41.65 36.96
CA ASP A 13 113.26 40.90 37.58
C ASP A 13 111.95 41.72 37.62
N THR A 14 112.05 43.05 37.79
CA THR A 14 110.91 43.96 37.68
C THR A 14 110.39 44.03 36.24
N ILE A 15 111.26 44.09 35.23
CA ILE A 15 110.88 44.07 33.81
C ILE A 15 110.18 42.75 33.47
N LYS A 16 110.71 41.60 33.92
CA LYS A 16 110.04 40.29 33.77
C LYS A 16 108.68 40.26 34.47
N GLY A 17 108.56 40.88 35.64
CA GLY A 17 107.31 41.05 36.35
C GLY A 17 106.29 41.86 35.54
N ILE A 18 106.72 42.97 34.93
CA ILE A 18 105.89 43.81 34.06
C ILE A 18 105.45 43.04 32.81
N ASP A 19 106.34 42.28 32.16
CA ASP A 19 106.00 41.47 31.00
C ASP A 19 105.01 40.35 31.35
N ASN A 20 105.15 39.71 32.51
CA ASN A 20 104.18 38.73 33.01
C ASN A 20 102.81 39.35 33.29
N ILE A 21 102.77 40.54 33.87
CA ILE A 21 101.52 41.29 34.11
C ILE A 21 100.87 41.67 32.78
N LYS A 22 101.67 42.13 31.80
CA LYS A 22 101.19 42.48 30.47
C LYS A 22 100.57 41.27 29.76
N ASN A 23 101.25 40.13 29.77
CA ASN A 23 100.74 38.87 29.19
C ASN A 23 99.45 38.39 29.89
N SER A 24 99.39 38.53 31.22
CA SER A 24 98.19 38.20 32.00
C SER A 24 97.03 39.13 31.69
N LEU A 25 97.30 40.44 31.51
CA LEU A 25 96.31 41.44 31.13
C LEU A 25 95.79 41.19 29.72
N GLU A 26 96.64 40.79 28.79
CA GLU A 26 96.27 40.47 27.41
C GLU A 26 95.42 39.21 27.34
N THR A 27 95.73 38.19 28.15
CA THR A 27 94.91 36.99 28.34
C THR A 27 93.54 37.34 28.96
N ALA A 28 93.51 38.21 29.98
CA ALA A 28 92.28 38.66 30.61
C ALA A 28 91.39 39.46 29.64
N LYS A 29 91.99 40.31 28.78
CA LYS A 29 91.25 41.02 27.71
C LYS A 29 90.64 40.05 26.70
N GLN A 30 91.39 39.05 26.25
CA GLN A 30 90.86 38.03 25.33
C GLN A 30 89.72 37.22 25.97
N ALA A 31 89.84 36.88 27.26
CA ALA A 31 88.77 36.22 28.00
C ALA A 31 87.53 37.10 28.15
N PHE A 32 87.71 38.41 28.38
CA PHE A 32 86.60 39.36 28.45
C PHE A 32 85.84 39.47 27.12
N VAL A 33 86.56 39.57 26.00
CA VAL A 33 85.94 39.59 24.66
C VAL A 33 85.17 38.30 24.39
N LYS A 34 85.70 37.13 24.79
CA LYS A 34 84.96 35.86 24.66
C LYS A 34 83.68 35.86 25.49
N LEU A 35 83.75 36.29 26.76
CA LEU A 35 82.56 36.37 27.62
C LEU A 35 81.51 37.35 27.08
N GLU A 36 81.93 38.44 26.44
CA GLU A 36 81.01 39.38 25.80
C GLU A 36 80.30 38.76 24.60
N ASN A 37 81.04 38.03 23.76
CA ASN A 37 80.45 37.27 22.64
C ASN A 37 79.51 36.16 23.13
N ASP A 38 79.91 35.37 24.13
CA ASP A 38 79.08 34.30 24.71
C ASP A 38 77.79 34.87 25.30
N LYS A 39 77.87 36.06 25.93
CA LYS A 39 76.70 36.77 26.46
C LYS A 39 75.76 37.21 25.34
N GLU A 40 76.29 37.68 24.22
CA GLU A 40 75.49 38.07 23.06
C GLU A 40 74.82 36.85 22.41
N GLU A 41 75.54 35.75 22.24
CA GLU A 41 74.99 34.48 21.74
C GLU A 41 73.87 33.96 22.64
N LEU A 42 74.07 33.93 23.95
CA LEU A 42 73.05 33.51 24.92
C LEU A 42 71.83 34.44 24.92
N SER A 43 72.06 35.75 24.74
CA SER A 43 70.96 36.72 24.60
C SER A 43 70.15 36.46 23.33
N ASN A 44 70.79 36.07 22.22
CA ASN A 44 70.09 35.74 20.98
C ASN A 44 69.32 34.42 21.09
N GLU A 45 69.92 33.41 21.72
CA GLU A 45 69.28 32.11 21.96
C GLU A 45 68.05 32.23 22.87
N THR A 46 68.13 33.02 23.95
CA THR A 46 66.98 33.26 24.83
C THR A 46 65.82 33.94 24.09
N VAL A 47 66.10 34.91 23.21
CA VAL A 47 65.07 35.53 22.37
C VAL A 47 64.44 34.53 21.39
N PHE A 48 65.24 33.63 20.82
CA PHE A 48 64.75 32.57 19.93
C PHE A 48 63.83 31.59 20.68
N LEU A 49 64.27 31.09 21.84
CA LEU A 49 63.49 30.18 22.67
C LEU A 49 62.18 30.81 23.15
N GLU A 50 62.18 32.10 23.49
CA GLU A 50 60.95 32.79 23.89
C GLU A 50 59.95 32.89 22.73
N ARG A 51 60.44 33.10 21.49
CA ARG A 51 59.58 33.08 20.29
C ARG A 51 59.00 31.69 20.01
N GLU A 52 59.83 30.66 20.11
CA GLU A 52 59.39 29.26 19.90
C GLU A 52 58.36 28.85 20.95
N LYS A 53 58.57 29.21 22.22
CA LYS A 53 57.61 29.00 23.30
C LYS A 53 56.28 29.70 23.03
N GLN A 54 56.30 30.94 22.52
CA GLN A 54 55.08 31.64 22.12
C GLN A 54 54.36 30.96 20.95
N GLN A 55 55.10 30.41 19.98
CA GLN A 55 54.51 29.66 18.87
C GLN A 55 53.84 28.37 19.37
N LEU A 56 54.52 27.60 20.23
CA LEU A 56 53.96 26.38 20.82
C LEU A 56 52.72 26.66 21.67
N GLU A 57 52.71 27.74 22.45
CA GLU A 57 51.52 28.12 23.23
C GLU A 57 50.34 28.47 22.31
N ASN A 58 50.59 29.18 21.21
CA ASN A 58 49.56 29.48 20.21
C ASN A 58 49.02 28.22 19.53
N GLU A 59 49.89 27.26 19.20
CA GLU A 59 49.48 25.97 18.63
C GLU A 59 48.67 25.14 19.63
N LYS A 60 49.07 25.12 20.90
CA LYS A 60 48.32 24.45 21.96
C LYS A 60 46.91 25.03 22.11
N ILE A 61 46.77 26.36 22.08
CA ILE A 61 45.45 27.02 22.12
C ILE A 61 44.59 26.62 20.92
N LYS A 62 45.17 26.58 19.70
CA LYS A 62 44.44 26.14 18.50
C LYS A 62 43.99 24.69 18.61
N LEU A 63 44.85 23.79 19.07
CA LEU A 63 44.52 22.38 19.27
C LEU A 63 43.43 22.18 20.33
N GLU A 64 43.45 22.96 21.42
CA GLU A 64 42.38 22.94 22.42
C GLU A 64 41.05 23.41 21.83
N GLN A 65 41.04 24.46 21.00
CA GLN A 65 39.84 24.92 20.30
C GLN A 65 39.29 23.86 19.33
N GLU A 66 40.18 23.23 18.55
CA GLU A 66 39.80 22.17 17.62
C GLU A 66 39.24 20.95 18.36
N LYS A 67 39.87 20.54 19.46
CA LYS A 67 39.37 19.47 20.33
C LYS A 67 37.96 19.77 20.86
N LEU A 68 37.73 21.00 21.34
CA LEU A 68 36.40 21.43 21.79
C LEU A 68 35.36 21.42 20.66
N SER A 69 35.76 21.78 19.43
CA SER A 69 34.88 21.71 18.26
C SER A 69 34.52 20.26 17.93
N LEU A 70 35.50 19.36 17.89
CA LEU A 70 35.30 17.94 17.61
C LEU A 70 34.46 17.25 18.68
N GLU A 71 34.62 17.61 19.96
CA GLU A 71 33.77 17.10 21.03
C GLU A 71 32.30 17.52 20.85
N LYS A 72 32.04 18.75 20.42
CA LYS A 72 30.68 19.21 20.09
C LYS A 72 30.10 18.48 18.88
N GLU A 73 30.89 18.31 17.82
CA GLU A 73 30.46 17.56 16.63
C GLU A 73 30.15 16.11 16.96
N LYS A 74 30.98 15.46 17.78
CA LYS A 74 30.73 14.11 18.26
C LYS A 74 29.42 14.02 19.04
N ALA A 75 29.17 14.94 19.97
CA ALA A 75 27.91 14.99 20.72
C ALA A 75 26.69 15.18 19.80
N ASN A 76 26.79 16.06 18.80
CA ASN A 76 25.73 16.28 17.82
C ASN A 76 25.48 15.03 16.96
N LEU A 77 26.54 14.34 16.53
CA LEU A 77 26.44 13.09 15.79
C LEU A 77 25.79 11.99 16.63
N GLU A 78 26.17 11.84 17.90
CA GLU A 78 25.54 10.88 18.82
C GLU A 78 24.04 11.16 19.03
N GLN A 79 23.64 12.44 19.08
CA GLN A 79 22.22 12.81 19.13
C GLN A 79 21.51 12.47 17.82
N ALA A 80 22.11 12.80 16.67
CA ALA A 80 21.55 12.48 15.36
C ALA A 80 21.39 10.97 15.15
N THR A 81 22.35 10.15 15.59
CA THR A 81 22.24 8.69 15.50
C THR A 81 21.10 8.14 16.36
N LYS A 82 20.91 8.66 17.57
CA LYS A 82 19.80 8.27 18.44
C LYS A 82 18.45 8.65 17.83
N GLN A 83 18.35 9.84 17.23
CA GLN A 83 17.14 10.29 16.56
C GLN A 83 16.80 9.40 15.36
N LEU A 84 17.80 9.07 14.54
CA LEU A 84 17.64 8.16 13.41
C LEU A 84 17.23 6.74 13.84
N GLU A 85 17.73 6.27 14.98
CA GLU A 85 17.33 4.97 15.53
C GLU A 85 15.87 4.97 15.98
N ILE A 86 15.40 6.04 16.62
CA ILE A 86 13.97 6.23 16.97
C ILE A 86 13.11 6.26 15.69
N GLU A 87 13.49 7.08 14.70
CA GLU A 87 12.75 7.16 13.44
C GLU A 87 12.70 5.81 12.70
N LYS A 88 13.77 5.03 12.77
CA LYS A 88 13.80 3.69 12.20
C LYS A 88 12.81 2.77 12.91
N GLN A 89 12.79 2.77 14.24
CA GLN A 89 11.84 1.96 15.02
C GLN A 89 10.39 2.35 14.73
N GLU A 90 10.08 3.65 14.64
CA GLU A 90 8.75 4.13 14.26
C GLU A 90 8.34 3.70 12.85
N ARG A 91 9.28 3.77 11.89
CA ARG A 91 9.04 3.27 10.52
C ARG A 91 8.80 1.77 10.50
N ASP A 92 9.59 0.99 11.24
CA ASP A 92 9.44 -0.47 11.30
C ASP A 92 8.08 -0.85 11.93
N GLN A 93 7.64 -0.14 12.98
CA GLN A 93 6.30 -0.30 13.56
C GLN A 93 5.20 0.01 12.53
N LYS A 94 5.30 1.14 11.83
CA LYS A 94 4.32 1.55 10.81
C LYS A 94 4.25 0.57 9.64
N ILE A 95 5.39 0.02 9.23
CA ILE A 95 5.45 -1.05 8.21
C ILE A 95 4.74 -2.30 8.73
N GLY A 96 4.97 -2.68 9.99
CA GLY A 96 4.26 -3.77 10.65
C GLY A 96 2.74 -3.55 10.60
N ASP A 97 2.26 -2.39 11.06
CA ASP A 97 0.85 -2.05 11.08
C ASP A 97 0.22 -2.10 9.68
N LEU A 98 0.85 -1.45 8.69
CA LEU A 98 0.39 -1.47 7.29
C LEU A 98 0.36 -2.89 6.72
N THR A 99 1.32 -3.74 7.08
CA THR A 99 1.33 -5.15 6.65
C THR A 99 0.14 -5.91 7.24
N THR A 100 -0.19 -5.67 8.52
CA THR A 100 -1.37 -6.29 9.14
C THR A 100 -2.68 -5.80 8.52
N GLU A 101 -2.78 -4.51 8.19
CA GLU A 101 -3.95 -3.96 7.48
C GLU A 101 -4.08 -4.55 6.09
N GLN A 102 -2.99 -4.70 5.34
CA GLN A 102 -3.00 -5.35 4.04
C GLN A 102 -3.48 -6.81 4.10
N MET A 103 -3.05 -7.57 5.11
CA MET A 103 -3.54 -8.94 5.31
C MET A 103 -5.04 -8.97 5.62
N LYS A 104 -5.53 -8.09 6.50
CA LYS A 104 -6.97 -7.97 6.80
C LYS A 104 -7.79 -7.62 5.56
N LEU A 105 -7.34 -6.64 4.78
CA LEU A 105 -8.01 -6.24 3.54
C LEU A 105 -8.02 -7.38 2.51
N LEU A 106 -6.96 -8.17 2.44
CA LEU A 106 -6.90 -9.34 1.56
C LEU A 106 -7.91 -10.40 1.98
N ASP A 107 -8.03 -10.67 3.29
CA ASP A 107 -9.01 -11.61 3.84
C ASP A 107 -10.45 -11.12 3.59
N GLU A 108 -10.73 -9.83 3.83
CA GLU A 108 -12.02 -9.21 3.53
C GLU A 108 -12.36 -9.31 2.03
N TYR A 109 -11.40 -9.04 1.15
CA TYR A 109 -11.58 -9.18 -0.29
C TYR A 109 -11.90 -10.62 -0.70
N GLN A 110 -11.24 -11.61 -0.09
CA GLN A 110 -11.54 -13.03 -0.35
C GLN A 110 -12.94 -13.41 0.13
N SER A 111 -13.37 -12.92 1.30
CA SER A 111 -14.73 -13.13 1.81
C SER A 111 -15.77 -12.52 0.87
N LEU A 112 -15.60 -11.25 0.50
CA LEU A 112 -16.48 -10.54 -0.44
C LEU A 112 -16.56 -11.23 -1.80
N LYS A 113 -15.43 -11.74 -2.30
CA LYS A 113 -15.40 -12.52 -3.55
C LYS A 113 -16.22 -13.81 -3.42
N GLY A 114 -16.16 -14.46 -2.25
CA GLY A 114 -16.99 -15.63 -1.94
C GLY A 114 -18.48 -15.29 -1.91
N GLU A 115 -18.86 -14.22 -1.23
CA GLU A 115 -20.24 -13.72 -1.16
C GLU A 115 -20.78 -13.31 -2.53
N LEU A 116 -19.99 -12.60 -3.35
CA LEU A 116 -20.35 -12.25 -4.72
C LEU A 116 -20.59 -13.49 -5.58
N LYS A 117 -19.78 -14.55 -5.41
CA LYS A 117 -19.99 -15.80 -6.12
C LYS A 117 -21.30 -16.49 -5.71
N GLN A 118 -21.65 -16.44 -4.42
CA GLN A 118 -22.94 -16.95 -3.94
C GLN A 118 -24.12 -16.13 -4.46
N LEU A 119 -24.00 -14.80 -4.49
CA LEU A 119 -24.99 -13.91 -5.08
C LEU A 119 -25.16 -14.16 -6.58
N SER A 120 -24.07 -14.29 -7.33
CA SER A 120 -24.10 -14.63 -8.76
C SER A 120 -24.84 -15.94 -8.99
N LYS A 121 -24.57 -16.95 -8.16
CA LYS A 121 -25.29 -18.23 -8.25
C LYS A 121 -26.77 -18.10 -7.88
N LEU A 122 -27.11 -17.33 -6.86
CA LEU A 122 -28.50 -17.03 -6.52
C LEU A 122 -29.22 -16.29 -7.64
N VAL A 123 -28.55 -15.39 -8.35
CA VAL A 123 -29.12 -14.68 -9.50
C VAL A 123 -29.28 -15.62 -10.69
N GLU A 124 -28.30 -16.48 -11.00
CA GLU A 124 -28.46 -17.53 -12.03
C GLU A 124 -29.60 -18.50 -11.69
N ASP A 125 -29.66 -18.98 -10.44
CA ASP A 125 -30.74 -19.84 -9.94
C ASP A 125 -32.11 -19.11 -9.96
N GLN A 126 -32.11 -17.77 -9.82
CA GLN A 126 -33.32 -16.94 -9.91
C GLN A 126 -33.71 -16.60 -11.35
N GLU A 127 -32.77 -16.43 -12.27
CA GLU A 127 -33.01 -16.29 -13.72
C GLU A 127 -33.54 -17.60 -14.30
N GLU A 128 -33.07 -18.77 -13.85
CA GLU A 128 -33.71 -20.06 -14.16
C GLU A 128 -35.11 -20.19 -13.53
N ALA A 129 -35.36 -19.53 -12.40
CA ALA A 129 -36.68 -19.42 -11.77
C ALA A 129 -37.49 -18.18 -12.24
N GLU A 130 -37.00 -17.39 -13.19
CA GLU A 130 -37.70 -16.21 -13.70
C GLU A 130 -38.92 -16.69 -14.47
N PHE A 131 -40.06 -16.70 -13.77
CA PHE A 131 -41.35 -16.20 -14.22
C PHE A 131 -41.51 -16.26 -15.74
N ASN A 132 -41.99 -17.39 -16.26
CA ASN A 132 -42.35 -17.52 -17.67
C ASN A 132 -43.46 -16.50 -18.00
N PHE A 133 -43.04 -15.30 -18.40
CA PHE A 133 -43.91 -14.16 -18.63
C PHE A 133 -44.86 -14.45 -19.80
N GLU A 134 -44.42 -15.29 -20.74
CA GLU A 134 -45.27 -15.81 -21.81
C GLU A 134 -46.39 -16.70 -21.26
N ARG A 135 -46.08 -17.59 -20.30
CA ARG A 135 -47.07 -18.43 -19.60
C ARG A 135 -48.04 -17.58 -18.80
N ILE A 136 -47.55 -16.57 -18.07
CA ILE A 136 -48.42 -15.66 -17.31
C ILE A 136 -49.32 -14.86 -18.25
N LYS A 137 -48.80 -14.33 -19.35
CA LYS A 137 -49.57 -13.61 -20.38
C LYS A 137 -50.59 -14.52 -21.07
N ALA A 138 -50.24 -15.78 -21.31
CA ALA A 138 -51.15 -16.80 -21.84
C ALA A 138 -52.31 -17.07 -20.87
N LEU A 139 -51.99 -17.30 -19.59
CA LEU A 139 -52.98 -17.53 -18.54
C LEU A 139 -53.91 -16.31 -18.34
N LEU A 140 -53.34 -15.10 -18.32
CA LEU A 140 -54.11 -13.85 -18.27
C LEU A 140 -55.02 -13.66 -19.49
N SER A 141 -54.58 -14.09 -20.68
CA SER A 141 -55.40 -14.01 -21.90
C SER A 141 -56.62 -14.94 -21.84
N ILE A 142 -56.45 -16.16 -21.31
CA ILE A 142 -57.58 -17.07 -21.03
C ILE A 142 -58.50 -16.44 -20.00
N THR A 143 -57.97 -16.00 -18.85
CA THR A 143 -58.78 -15.41 -17.77
C THR A 143 -59.53 -14.15 -18.21
N LYS A 144 -58.93 -13.30 -19.05
CA LYS A 144 -59.59 -12.12 -19.63
C LYS A 144 -60.79 -12.51 -20.50
N LEU A 145 -60.66 -13.56 -21.31
CA LEU A 145 -61.77 -14.08 -22.12
C LEU A 145 -62.90 -14.59 -21.23
N LEU A 146 -62.55 -15.37 -20.18
CA LEU A 146 -63.53 -15.93 -19.25
C LEU A 146 -64.30 -14.85 -18.49
N ILE A 147 -63.63 -13.78 -18.06
CA ILE A 147 -64.26 -12.68 -17.31
C ILE A 147 -65.07 -11.77 -18.24
N LYS A 148 -64.59 -11.50 -19.46
CA LYS A 148 -65.21 -10.53 -20.36
C LYS A 148 -66.40 -11.11 -21.15
N GLU A 149 -66.34 -12.38 -21.54
CA GLU A 149 -67.26 -12.92 -22.56
C GLU A 149 -68.12 -14.10 -22.06
N ILE A 150 -67.70 -14.85 -21.03
CA ILE A 150 -68.39 -16.10 -20.61
C ILE A 150 -68.91 -16.05 -19.16
N TRP A 151 -68.24 -15.32 -18.26
CA TRP A 151 -68.54 -15.24 -16.82
C TRP A 151 -68.65 -16.63 -16.12
N GLN A 152 -67.89 -17.63 -16.59
CA GLN A 152 -67.86 -18.99 -16.04
C GLN A 152 -66.45 -19.56 -16.11
N GLY A 153 -65.89 -19.97 -14.96
CA GLY A 153 -64.45 -20.16 -14.82
C GLY A 153 -63.93 -21.56 -15.18
N GLN A 154 -64.24 -22.56 -14.37
CA GLN A 154 -63.41 -23.76 -14.28
C GLN A 154 -63.49 -24.71 -15.49
N PRO A 155 -64.68 -24.98 -16.08
CA PRO A 155 -64.77 -25.85 -17.26
C PRO A 155 -64.14 -25.26 -18.52
N HIS A 156 -64.47 -24.00 -18.83
CA HIS A 156 -63.95 -23.28 -20.00
C HIS A 156 -62.44 -23.10 -19.95
N TYR A 157 -61.91 -22.74 -18.78
CA TYR A 157 -60.47 -22.59 -18.57
C TYR A 157 -59.69 -23.85 -18.94
N ARG A 158 -60.13 -25.02 -18.44
CA ARG A 158 -59.43 -26.29 -18.68
C ARG A 158 -59.51 -26.74 -20.14
N ILE A 159 -60.64 -26.53 -20.80
CA ILE A 159 -60.81 -26.83 -22.22
C ILE A 159 -59.87 -25.97 -23.06
N LEU A 160 -59.83 -24.66 -22.81
CA LEU A 160 -58.94 -23.73 -23.51
C LEU A 160 -57.47 -24.02 -23.24
N LEU A 161 -57.11 -24.32 -21.99
CA LEU A 161 -55.73 -24.68 -21.62
C LEU A 161 -55.24 -25.90 -22.43
N ASN A 162 -56.06 -26.95 -22.54
CA ASN A 162 -55.70 -28.17 -23.28
C ASN A 162 -55.69 -27.95 -24.80
N LEU A 163 -56.63 -27.16 -25.35
CA LEU A 163 -56.70 -26.87 -26.78
C LEU A 163 -55.58 -25.93 -27.25
N HIS A 164 -55.17 -24.97 -26.42
CA HIS A 164 -54.09 -24.05 -26.76
C HIS A 164 -52.70 -24.63 -26.56
N GLY A 165 -52.52 -25.49 -25.54
CA GLY A 165 -51.23 -26.11 -25.19
C GLY A 165 -50.94 -27.43 -25.91
N GLY A 166 -51.86 -28.40 -25.86
CA GLY A 166 -51.59 -29.78 -26.29
C GLY A 166 -52.02 -30.10 -27.71
N LYS A 167 -53.29 -29.89 -28.06
CA LYS A 167 -53.87 -30.28 -29.36
C LYS A 167 -54.89 -29.26 -29.84
N GLU A 168 -54.73 -28.74 -31.07
CA GLU A 168 -55.68 -27.79 -31.67
C GLU A 168 -57.04 -28.42 -32.01
N LYS A 169 -57.11 -29.75 -32.03
CA LYS A 169 -58.31 -30.54 -32.31
C LYS A 169 -58.38 -31.68 -31.31
N MET A 170 -59.56 -31.88 -30.73
CA MET A 170 -59.78 -32.91 -29.73
C MET A 170 -61.23 -33.39 -29.76
N SER A 171 -61.46 -34.68 -29.57
CA SER A 171 -62.82 -35.20 -29.43
C SER A 171 -63.41 -34.78 -28.07
N ARG A 172 -64.74 -34.73 -27.97
CA ARG A 172 -65.44 -34.45 -26.72
C ARG A 172 -65.03 -35.41 -25.59
N ASP A 173 -64.84 -36.69 -25.91
CA ASP A 173 -64.42 -37.69 -24.94
C ASP A 173 -62.96 -37.53 -24.50
N ASP A 174 -62.07 -37.14 -25.41
CA ASP A 174 -60.69 -36.79 -25.07
C ASP A 174 -60.63 -35.55 -24.18
N ILE A 175 -61.48 -34.55 -24.41
CA ILE A 175 -61.59 -33.37 -23.55
C ILE A 175 -62.09 -33.76 -22.16
N LYS A 176 -63.13 -34.60 -22.08
CA LYS A 176 -63.67 -35.11 -20.83
C LYS A 176 -62.60 -35.85 -20.02
N ASN A 177 -61.87 -36.76 -20.67
CA ASN A 177 -60.84 -37.58 -20.03
C ASN A 177 -59.61 -36.75 -19.62
N SER A 178 -59.21 -35.77 -20.42
CA SER A 178 -58.04 -34.92 -20.13
C SER A 178 -58.30 -33.81 -19.10
N THR A 179 -59.55 -33.34 -18.96
CA THR A 179 -59.90 -32.25 -18.05
C THR A 179 -60.51 -32.72 -16.73
N GLY A 180 -61.00 -33.96 -16.66
CA GLY A 180 -61.70 -34.52 -15.51
C GLY A 180 -63.07 -33.88 -15.24
N ILE A 181 -63.63 -33.18 -16.23
CA ILE A 181 -64.94 -32.51 -16.13
C ILE A 181 -66.04 -33.48 -16.57
N SER A 182 -67.24 -33.36 -15.99
CA SER A 182 -68.39 -34.17 -16.40
C SER A 182 -68.79 -33.89 -17.87
N GLY A 183 -69.23 -34.93 -18.59
CA GLY A 183 -69.52 -34.82 -20.03
C GLY A 183 -70.62 -33.81 -20.38
N ALA A 184 -71.55 -33.53 -19.47
CA ALA A 184 -72.59 -32.51 -19.64
C ALA A 184 -72.01 -31.09 -19.53
N MET A 185 -71.09 -30.86 -18.58
CA MET A 185 -70.40 -29.58 -18.41
C MET A 185 -69.42 -29.30 -19.55
N VAL A 186 -68.75 -30.33 -20.07
CA VAL A 186 -67.89 -30.22 -21.27
C VAL A 186 -68.72 -29.77 -22.48
N LEU A 187 -69.87 -30.41 -22.72
CA LEU A 187 -70.73 -30.06 -23.85
C LEU A 187 -71.23 -28.62 -23.75
N ARG A 188 -71.76 -28.24 -22.59
CA ARG A 188 -72.21 -26.87 -22.32
C ARG A 188 -71.09 -25.87 -22.56
N ALA A 189 -69.90 -26.15 -22.04
CA ALA A 189 -68.75 -25.26 -22.18
C ALA A 189 -68.25 -25.14 -23.63
N ILE A 190 -68.32 -26.23 -24.42
CA ILE A 190 -68.00 -26.21 -25.85
C ILE A 190 -68.98 -25.32 -26.61
N HIS A 191 -70.29 -25.46 -26.37
CA HIS A 191 -71.28 -24.59 -27.02
C HIS A 191 -71.12 -23.13 -26.62
N GLU A 192 -70.87 -22.84 -25.34
CA GLU A 192 -70.62 -21.48 -24.87
C GLU A 192 -69.36 -20.88 -25.52
N LEU A 193 -68.28 -21.67 -25.70
CA LEU A 193 -67.07 -21.26 -26.42
C LEU A 193 -67.27 -21.13 -27.94
N ALA A 194 -68.14 -21.95 -28.53
CA ALA A 194 -68.46 -21.89 -29.95
C ALA A 194 -69.30 -20.66 -30.26
N ASN A 195 -70.22 -20.28 -29.36
CA ASN A 195 -71.05 -19.09 -29.48
C ASN A 195 -70.25 -17.79 -29.49
N ILE A 196 -69.08 -17.77 -28.86
CA ILE A 196 -68.14 -16.63 -28.87
C ILE A 196 -67.03 -16.78 -29.93
N ASP A 197 -67.19 -17.70 -30.89
CA ASP A 197 -66.27 -17.94 -32.01
C ASP A 197 -64.83 -18.33 -31.62
N VAL A 198 -64.63 -18.88 -30.42
CA VAL A 198 -63.30 -19.30 -29.95
C VAL A 198 -62.98 -20.73 -30.40
N VAL A 199 -63.99 -21.59 -30.44
CA VAL A 199 -63.88 -22.97 -30.94
C VAL A 199 -64.95 -23.26 -32.00
N GLU A 200 -64.69 -24.26 -32.82
CA GLU A 200 -65.63 -24.82 -33.78
C GLU A 200 -65.99 -26.23 -33.30
N TYR A 201 -67.28 -26.55 -33.23
CA TYR A 201 -67.76 -27.85 -32.77
C TYR A 201 -68.57 -28.53 -33.87
N ASP A 202 -68.11 -29.72 -34.26
CA ASP A 202 -68.81 -30.63 -35.18
C ASP A 202 -69.64 -31.59 -34.33
N GLU A 203 -70.97 -31.39 -34.33
CA GLU A 203 -71.91 -32.19 -33.52
C GLU A 203 -71.98 -33.66 -33.97
N ASP A 204 -71.81 -33.92 -35.27
CA ASP A 204 -71.91 -35.26 -35.85
C ASP A 204 -70.69 -36.11 -35.53
N LYS A 205 -69.51 -35.49 -35.46
CA LYS A 205 -68.24 -36.17 -35.16
C LYS A 205 -67.78 -36.00 -33.71
N GLY A 206 -68.45 -35.17 -32.92
CA GLY A 206 -68.05 -34.82 -31.56
C GLY A 206 -66.66 -34.18 -31.49
N LEU A 207 -66.23 -33.50 -32.55
CA LEU A 207 -64.90 -32.92 -32.68
C LEU A 207 -64.91 -31.42 -32.36
N VAL A 208 -64.02 -31.01 -31.48
CA VAL A 208 -63.81 -29.60 -31.12
C VAL A 208 -62.49 -29.15 -31.71
N LYS A 209 -62.51 -28.06 -32.47
CA LYS A 209 -61.33 -27.43 -33.07
C LYS A 209 -61.18 -26.02 -32.55
N LEU A 210 -59.95 -25.64 -32.19
CA LEU A 210 -59.65 -24.26 -31.85
C LEU A 210 -59.74 -23.37 -33.11
N LYS A 211 -60.62 -22.37 -33.08
CA LYS A 211 -60.83 -21.41 -34.18
C LYS A 211 -59.98 -20.17 -33.99
N LYS A 212 -59.89 -19.65 -32.76
CA LYS A 212 -59.15 -18.44 -32.42
C LYS A 212 -58.05 -18.73 -31.40
N ARG A 213 -56.79 -18.54 -31.80
CA ARG A 213 -55.64 -18.71 -30.92
C ARG A 213 -55.40 -17.44 -30.08
N LEU A 214 -55.40 -17.58 -28.76
CA LEU A 214 -55.25 -16.45 -27.83
C LEU A 214 -53.78 -16.08 -27.55
N PHE A 215 -52.84 -17.03 -27.71
CA PHE A 215 -51.39 -16.84 -27.48
C PHE A 215 -50.56 -17.89 -28.24
N ALA A 216 -49.24 -17.64 -28.35
CA ALA A 216 -48.31 -18.51 -29.08
C ALA A 216 -48.24 -19.92 -28.49
N LYS A 217 -48.10 -20.95 -29.34
CA LYS A 217 -48.10 -22.37 -28.91
C LYS A 217 -46.99 -22.69 -27.89
N LYS A 218 -45.85 -22.00 -27.97
CA LYS A 218 -44.71 -22.16 -27.05
C LYS A 218 -44.95 -21.59 -25.65
N ALA A 219 -45.90 -20.68 -25.49
CA ALA A 219 -46.14 -20.01 -24.21
C ALA A 219 -46.67 -20.95 -23.11
N LEU A 220 -47.15 -22.15 -23.47
CA LEU A 220 -47.57 -23.20 -22.53
C LEU A 220 -46.80 -24.51 -22.71
N SER A 221 -45.81 -24.57 -23.60
CA SER A 221 -44.96 -25.76 -23.67
C SER A 221 -44.00 -25.72 -22.50
N GLU A 222 -44.01 -26.78 -21.69
CA GLU A 222 -42.90 -27.07 -20.78
C GLU A 222 -41.69 -27.35 -21.66
N GLU A 223 -40.83 -26.35 -21.87
CA GLU A 223 -39.47 -26.61 -22.32
C GLU A 223 -38.83 -27.48 -21.23
N LYS A 224 -38.48 -28.71 -21.60
CA LYS A 224 -37.66 -29.61 -20.81
C LYS A 224 -36.19 -29.32 -21.08
#